data_AF-A0A7V8YDI1-F1
#
_entry.id   AF-A0A7V8YDI1-F1
#
_cell.length_a   1.000
_cell.length_b   1.000
_cell.length_c   1.000
_cell.angle_alpha   90.00
_cell.angle_beta   90.00
_cell.angle_gamma   90.00
#
_symmetry.space_group_name_H-M   'P 1'
#
loop_
_entity.id
_entity.type
_entity.pdbx_description
1 polymer ?
#
loop_
_entity_poly.entity_id
_entity_poly.type
_entity_poly.pdbx_seq_one_letter_code
_entity_poly.pdbx_strand_id
1 'polypeptide(L)'
;MLPWIAIAAFAADPGFYPNSGPERIALDADGTVRGLPRTGDVLVRSDDLAALAALPEVAAVIPLRGRPTGPRVARVVPRPGIDDLALSVALRERDDVAWAHPDLVVSIRPASLPDDPYVLEQWHLENTGQQGFTPGVDIGASDAWEITRGAGQVVAILDSGVDIDHPDLRVIDGTDYVDGDDSSDAVGDDAHGTACAGLAVGIGDNSVGTSGVAYEASAYGIRMIGSNTLGDLYDAFAEAVDAGATVLSNSWGFEDDCNGVSDYGIIADAFEYAETEGRAGLGAAVVFAVGNGNCDISGNAMLANPTVIGVAAVSGFDVREGYSAFGPWVDVAAPSGGMYTADIVGPAGYNGYPGDDSYTTWFNGTSASTPVVAGVLALMFAANDRLTAAGARDALCDTAVRIDLDAGDYDEAGWSPYYGCGRVNASAAVRAVLNLGPPVLPVLDAVGTIPPDAAIIGWSAPSDPDGDYVLHTVRWRIGTGAWTLVDTDRAWLDLTGEV
;
A
#
# COMPACT_ATOMS: atom_id res chain seq x y z
N MET A 1 13.98 -42.38 36.60
CA MET A 1 12.84 -41.43 36.64
C MET A 1 13.24 -40.21 35.83
N LEU A 2 12.30 -39.67 35.04
CA LEU A 2 12.41 -38.39 34.31
C LEU A 2 12.42 -37.20 35.31
N PRO A 3 12.77 -35.95 34.94
CA PRO A 3 12.98 -35.34 33.60
C PRO A 3 14.45 -34.95 33.33
N TRP A 4 15.04 -34.97 32.13
CA TRP A 4 14.66 -34.38 30.82
C TRP A 4 14.28 -32.91 30.87
N ILE A 5 15.31 -32.05 30.95
CA ILE A 5 15.24 -30.67 30.43
C ILE A 5 15.88 -30.72 29.05
N ALA A 6 15.06 -30.54 28.00
CA ALA A 6 15.56 -30.37 26.65
C ALA A 6 15.82 -28.88 26.42
N ILE A 7 17.07 -28.52 26.12
CA ILE A 7 17.41 -27.22 25.54
C ILE A 7 17.61 -27.50 24.05
N ALA A 8 16.55 -27.28 23.27
CA ALA A 8 16.62 -27.32 21.83
C ALA A 8 17.01 -25.92 21.34
N ALA A 9 18.25 -25.78 20.87
CA ALA A 9 18.63 -24.65 20.03
C ALA A 9 18.06 -24.88 18.62
N PHE A 10 17.55 -23.83 17.99
CA PHE A 10 17.17 -23.83 16.58
C PHE A 10 17.33 -22.42 16.02
N ALA A 11 18.47 -22.16 15.38
CA ALA A 11 18.72 -20.97 14.57
C ALA A 11 18.72 -21.34 13.09
N ALA A 12 17.80 -20.76 12.31
CA ALA A 12 17.92 -20.51 10.87
C ALA A 12 16.71 -19.71 10.36
N ASP A 13 16.93 -18.45 10.00
CA ASP A 13 16.13 -17.62 9.08
C ASP A 13 17.19 -16.74 8.37
N PRO A 14 17.17 -16.61 7.03
CA PRO A 14 16.31 -15.60 6.43
C PRO A 14 15.60 -16.00 5.12
N GLY A 15 14.29 -15.74 5.04
CA GLY A 15 13.78 -14.97 3.90
C GLY A 15 12.89 -15.67 2.86
N PHE A 16 11.57 -15.55 3.05
CA PHE A 16 10.64 -15.23 1.94
C PHE A 16 9.81 -13.95 2.22
N TYR A 17 9.92 -13.38 3.42
CA TYR A 17 9.14 -12.23 3.87
C TYR A 17 10.01 -11.30 4.72
N PRO A 18 9.93 -9.96 4.56
CA PRO A 18 10.71 -9.00 5.34
C PRO A 18 10.18 -8.74 6.78
N ASN A 19 9.49 -9.70 7.42
CA ASN A 19 9.54 -10.06 8.86
C ASN A 19 10.01 -8.95 9.85
N SER A 20 9.27 -8.43 10.87
CA SER A 20 7.93 -8.77 11.41
C SER A 20 7.21 -7.93 12.52
N GLY A 21 5.85 -7.93 12.50
CA GLY A 21 4.96 -7.97 13.70
C GLY A 21 4.17 -6.69 14.06
N PRO A 22 2.93 -6.78 14.63
CA PRO A 22 2.11 -7.98 14.86
C PRO A 22 1.42 -8.49 13.57
N GLU A 23 1.53 -7.73 12.49
CA GLU A 23 1.03 -8.07 11.15
C GLU A 23 1.99 -8.97 10.39
N ARG A 24 2.66 -9.89 11.10
CA ARG A 24 3.26 -11.03 10.42
C ARG A 24 2.19 -11.75 9.62
N ILE A 25 2.62 -12.30 8.48
CA ILE A 25 2.28 -13.67 8.12
C ILE A 25 2.71 -14.56 9.29
N ALA A 26 1.82 -14.66 10.28
CA ALA A 26 2.13 -15.30 11.54
C ALA A 26 2.34 -16.79 11.28
N LEU A 27 3.50 -17.31 11.70
CA LEU A 27 3.64 -18.74 11.84
C LEU A 27 2.88 -19.13 13.11
N ASP A 28 1.82 -19.91 12.95
CA ASP A 28 1.15 -20.56 14.08
C ASP A 28 2.14 -21.52 14.78
N ALA A 29 1.81 -21.97 16.00
CA ALA A 29 2.74 -22.75 16.82
C ALA A 29 3.10 -24.14 16.23
N ASP A 30 2.44 -24.57 15.16
CA ASP A 30 2.72 -25.76 14.35
C ASP A 30 3.54 -25.46 13.08
N GLY A 31 3.88 -24.19 12.85
CA GLY A 31 4.60 -23.70 11.69
C GLY A 31 3.74 -23.48 10.44
N THR A 32 2.40 -23.44 10.53
CA THR A 32 1.58 -22.98 9.39
C THR A 32 1.65 -21.47 9.23
N VAL A 33 1.78 -21.02 7.98
CA VAL A 33 1.63 -19.61 7.57
C VAL A 33 0.18 -19.21 7.85
N ARG A 34 -0.09 -18.07 8.50
CA ARG A 34 -1.40 -17.70 9.08
C ARG A 34 -2.56 -17.98 8.12
N GLY A 35 -3.38 -18.99 8.42
CA GLY A 35 -4.53 -19.40 7.60
C GLY A 35 -4.20 -20.18 6.31
N LEU A 36 -2.93 -20.43 5.99
CA LEU A 36 -2.41 -21.13 4.82
C LEU A 36 -1.53 -22.33 5.24
N PRO A 37 -2.07 -23.58 5.19
CA PRO A 37 -1.31 -24.77 5.55
C PRO A 37 -0.06 -24.97 4.67
N ARG A 38 1.08 -25.35 5.25
CA ARG A 38 2.24 -25.85 4.49
C ARG A 38 1.94 -27.25 3.94
N THR A 39 2.43 -27.56 2.74
CA THR A 39 2.36 -28.93 2.20
C THR A 39 3.48 -29.84 2.70
N GLY A 40 4.59 -29.26 3.18
CA GLY A 40 5.82 -29.99 3.50
C GLY A 40 6.80 -30.12 2.33
N ASP A 41 6.50 -29.52 1.18
CA ASP A 41 7.38 -29.44 0.01
C ASP A 41 7.83 -27.99 -0.24
N VAL A 42 8.89 -27.79 -1.04
CA VAL A 42 9.41 -26.46 -1.43
C VAL A 42 9.22 -26.24 -2.93
N LEU A 43 8.74 -25.06 -3.36
CA LEU A 43 8.78 -24.64 -4.75
C LEU A 43 10.07 -23.87 -5.03
N VAL A 44 10.69 -24.14 -6.17
CA VAL A 44 11.96 -23.53 -6.60
C VAL A 44 11.94 -23.21 -8.09
N ARG A 45 12.59 -22.12 -8.49
CA ARG A 45 12.96 -21.83 -9.88
C ARG A 45 14.47 -21.90 -10.03
N SER A 46 14.96 -22.82 -10.83
CA SER A 46 16.40 -23.03 -11.06
C SER A 46 16.68 -23.50 -12.49
N ASP A 47 17.84 -23.13 -13.02
CA ASP A 47 18.35 -23.66 -14.29
C ASP A 47 18.95 -25.07 -14.15
N ASP A 48 19.39 -25.46 -12.94
CA ASP A 48 19.99 -26.78 -12.65
C ASP A 48 19.25 -27.57 -11.57
N LEU A 49 18.10 -28.12 -11.95
CA LEU A 49 17.35 -29.07 -11.11
C LEU A 49 18.14 -30.35 -10.75
N ALA A 50 19.23 -30.67 -11.47
CA ALA A 50 20.05 -31.84 -11.16
C ALA A 50 21.01 -31.55 -9.99
N ALA A 51 21.54 -30.34 -9.90
CA ALA A 51 22.28 -29.86 -8.73
C ALA A 51 21.40 -29.89 -7.47
N LEU A 52 20.14 -29.46 -7.58
CA LEU A 52 19.18 -29.53 -6.46
C LEU A 52 18.87 -30.98 -6.05
N ALA A 53 18.73 -31.89 -7.02
CA ALA A 53 18.47 -33.31 -6.75
C ALA A 53 19.67 -34.06 -6.11
N ALA A 54 20.87 -33.46 -6.14
CA ALA A 54 22.07 -34.00 -5.51
C ALA A 54 22.24 -33.60 -4.04
N LEU A 55 21.43 -32.66 -3.53
CA LEU A 55 21.52 -32.16 -2.16
C LEU A 55 21.15 -33.25 -1.12
N PRO A 56 21.89 -33.38 -0.01
CA PRO A 56 21.62 -34.39 1.01
C PRO A 56 20.30 -34.17 1.76
N GLU A 57 19.78 -32.95 1.80
CA GLU A 57 18.49 -32.57 2.39
C GLU A 57 17.30 -32.97 1.49
N VAL A 58 17.55 -33.21 0.20
CA VAL A 58 16.52 -33.43 -0.82
C VAL A 58 16.25 -34.92 -1.03
N ALA A 59 14.96 -35.29 -1.04
CA ALA A 59 14.49 -36.64 -1.35
C ALA A 59 14.14 -36.80 -2.84
N ALA A 60 13.53 -35.79 -3.44
CA ALA A 60 13.18 -35.76 -4.87
C ALA A 60 13.05 -34.32 -5.39
N VAL A 61 13.23 -34.15 -6.70
CA VAL A 61 12.89 -32.91 -7.41
C VAL A 61 11.91 -33.28 -8.52
N ILE A 62 10.70 -32.70 -8.44
CA ILE A 62 9.56 -32.98 -9.31
C ILE A 62 9.30 -31.73 -10.16
N PRO A 63 9.67 -31.71 -11.45
CA PRO A 63 9.39 -30.56 -12.31
C PRO A 63 7.89 -30.27 -12.38
N LEU A 64 7.49 -29.03 -12.13
CA LEU A 64 6.13 -28.57 -12.39
C LEU A 64 5.94 -28.34 -13.89
N ARG A 65 4.68 -28.22 -14.34
CA ARG A 65 4.37 -27.94 -15.74
C ARG A 65 4.94 -26.57 -16.11
N GLY A 66 5.89 -26.53 -17.05
CA GLY A 66 6.64 -25.32 -17.41
C GLY A 66 6.97 -25.25 -18.90
N ARG A 67 7.54 -24.09 -19.31
CA ARG A 67 7.86 -23.76 -20.71
C ARG A 67 8.91 -24.71 -21.31
N PRO A 68 8.94 -24.91 -22.65
CA PRO A 68 9.94 -25.75 -23.31
C PRO A 68 11.39 -25.27 -23.14
N THR A 69 11.60 -23.99 -22.81
CA THR A 69 12.90 -23.31 -22.68
C THR A 69 12.88 -22.33 -21.50
N GLY A 70 14.03 -22.18 -20.84
CA GLY A 70 14.22 -21.30 -19.66
C GLY A 70 14.35 -22.05 -18.33
N PRO A 71 14.56 -21.32 -17.21
CA PRO A 71 14.67 -21.87 -15.87
C PRO A 71 13.44 -22.69 -15.51
N ARG A 72 13.65 -23.85 -14.91
CA ARG A 72 12.57 -24.79 -14.61
C ARG A 72 12.03 -24.54 -13.22
N VAL A 73 10.70 -24.49 -13.12
CA VAL A 73 10.02 -24.52 -11.83
C VAL A 73 9.86 -25.98 -11.40
N ALA A 74 10.21 -26.30 -10.17
CA ALA A 74 10.08 -27.63 -9.60
C ALA A 74 9.58 -27.57 -8.16
N ARG A 75 8.98 -28.69 -7.74
CA ARG A 75 8.71 -29.01 -6.35
C ARG A 75 9.84 -29.89 -5.83
N VAL A 76 10.55 -29.40 -4.83
CA VAL A 76 11.60 -30.11 -4.09
C VAL A 76 10.96 -30.74 -2.87
N VAL A 77 11.06 -32.06 -2.78
CA VAL A 77 10.56 -32.86 -1.65
C VAL A 77 11.70 -32.99 -0.63
N PRO A 78 11.57 -32.46 0.60
CA PRO A 78 12.57 -32.64 1.65
C PRO A 78 12.68 -34.10 2.09
N ARG A 79 13.82 -34.49 2.68
CA ARG A 79 13.94 -35.77 3.38
C ARG A 79 13.16 -35.76 4.70
N PRO A 80 12.72 -36.93 5.20
CA PRO A 80 12.03 -37.02 6.48
C PRO A 80 12.82 -36.37 7.61
N GLY A 81 12.21 -35.39 8.29
CA GLY A 81 12.83 -34.61 9.38
C GLY A 81 13.52 -33.31 8.94
N ILE A 82 13.55 -32.99 7.65
CA ILE A 82 13.87 -31.65 7.15
C ILE A 82 12.60 -30.82 7.11
N ASP A 83 12.66 -29.60 7.64
CA ASP A 83 11.57 -28.61 7.55
C ASP A 83 11.64 -27.87 6.21
N ASP A 84 10.49 -27.70 5.55
CA ASP A 84 10.38 -27.10 4.22
C ASP A 84 10.64 -25.58 4.21
N LEU A 85 10.32 -24.86 5.30
CA LEU A 85 10.68 -23.44 5.43
C LEU A 85 12.21 -23.29 5.53
N ALA A 86 12.85 -24.06 6.42
CA ALA A 86 14.30 -24.07 6.55
C ALA A 86 15.01 -24.48 5.24
N LEU A 87 14.48 -25.46 4.51
CA LEU A 87 15.02 -25.85 3.20
C LEU A 87 14.82 -24.75 2.14
N SER A 88 13.67 -24.07 2.13
CA SER A 88 13.39 -23.00 1.16
C SER A 88 14.38 -21.83 1.30
N VAL A 89 14.70 -21.46 2.56
CA VAL A 89 15.74 -20.47 2.87
C VAL A 89 17.10 -20.94 2.36
N ALA A 90 17.52 -22.16 2.69
CA ALA A 90 18.82 -22.70 2.26
C ALA A 90 18.94 -22.84 0.73
N LEU A 91 17.82 -23.03 0.01
CA LEU A 91 17.80 -23.06 -1.45
C LEU A 91 17.86 -21.67 -2.08
N ARG A 92 17.24 -20.65 -1.46
CA ARG A 92 17.24 -19.27 -1.96
C ARG A 92 18.65 -18.66 -2.00
N GLU A 93 19.51 -19.02 -1.05
CA GLU A 93 20.90 -18.54 -0.94
C GLU A 93 21.88 -19.15 -1.98
N ARG A 94 21.38 -19.80 -3.05
CA ARG A 94 22.21 -20.42 -4.09
C ARG A 94 22.20 -19.61 -5.38
N ASP A 95 23.38 -19.38 -5.96
CA ASP A 95 23.55 -18.68 -7.24
C ASP A 95 22.77 -19.31 -8.42
N ASP A 96 22.44 -20.61 -8.36
CA ASP A 96 21.66 -21.33 -9.38
C ASP A 96 20.15 -21.36 -9.11
N VAL A 97 19.67 -20.69 -8.05
CA VAL A 97 18.26 -20.62 -7.66
C VAL A 97 17.77 -19.18 -7.76
N ALA A 98 16.84 -18.94 -8.67
CA ALA A 98 16.28 -17.63 -8.94
C ALA A 98 15.06 -17.27 -8.06
N TRP A 99 14.57 -18.24 -7.26
CA TRP A 99 13.76 -18.08 -6.04
C TRP A 99 13.46 -19.47 -5.44
N ALA A 100 13.20 -19.53 -4.14
CA ALA A 100 12.67 -20.69 -3.42
C ALA A 100 11.66 -20.24 -2.34
N HIS A 101 10.60 -21.02 -2.13
CA HIS A 101 9.58 -20.78 -1.09
C HIS A 101 8.87 -22.08 -0.67
N PRO A 102 8.29 -22.18 0.53
CA PRO A 102 7.43 -23.31 0.89
C PRO A 102 6.26 -23.44 -0.09
N ASP A 103 5.86 -24.67 -0.41
CA ASP A 103 4.65 -24.91 -1.21
C ASP A 103 3.43 -24.87 -0.27
N LEU A 104 2.59 -23.84 -0.46
CA LEU A 104 1.49 -23.49 0.44
C LEU A 104 0.14 -23.95 -0.14
N VAL A 105 -0.74 -24.45 0.74
CA VAL A 105 -2.14 -24.74 0.43
C VAL A 105 -2.93 -23.44 0.42
N VAL A 106 -2.94 -22.77 -0.73
CA VAL A 106 -3.80 -21.60 -0.97
C VAL A 106 -5.21 -22.03 -1.36
N SER A 107 -6.22 -21.38 -0.76
CA SER A 107 -7.61 -21.53 -1.18
C SER A 107 -7.91 -20.53 -2.28
N ILE A 108 -7.99 -20.99 -3.54
CA ILE A 108 -8.55 -20.17 -4.61
C ILE A 108 -10.05 -20.03 -4.36
N ARG A 109 -10.46 -18.85 -3.91
CA ARG A 109 -11.86 -18.41 -3.89
C ARG A 109 -12.07 -17.44 -5.07
N PRO A 110 -13.29 -17.29 -5.60
CA PRO A 110 -13.64 -16.04 -6.27
C PRO A 110 -13.42 -14.92 -5.25
N ALA A 111 -12.74 -13.84 -5.63
CA ALA A 111 -12.71 -12.66 -4.78
C ALA A 111 -14.16 -12.24 -4.52
N SER A 112 -14.55 -12.16 -3.26
CA SER A 112 -15.84 -11.58 -2.91
C SER A 112 -15.68 -10.07 -3.03
N LEU A 113 -16.10 -9.53 -4.18
CA LEU A 113 -16.45 -8.12 -4.26
C LEU A 113 -17.50 -7.82 -3.17
N PRO A 114 -17.50 -6.59 -2.64
CA PRO A 114 -18.53 -6.12 -1.72
C PRO A 114 -19.97 -6.42 -2.17
N ASP A 115 -20.92 -6.57 -1.25
CA ASP A 115 -22.29 -6.99 -1.60
C ASP A 115 -23.20 -5.89 -2.21
N ASP A 116 -22.58 -4.77 -2.57
CA ASP A 116 -23.21 -3.54 -3.02
C ASP A 116 -23.71 -3.63 -4.47
N PRO A 117 -24.93 -3.15 -4.77
CA PRO A 117 -25.65 -3.46 -6.00
C PRO A 117 -24.98 -2.98 -7.29
N TYR A 118 -24.09 -1.99 -7.21
CA TYR A 118 -23.44 -1.39 -8.39
C TYR A 118 -21.94 -1.71 -8.50
N VAL A 119 -21.34 -2.44 -7.56
CA VAL A 119 -19.89 -2.74 -7.58
C VAL A 119 -19.45 -3.50 -8.82
N LEU A 120 -20.34 -4.33 -9.40
CA LEU A 120 -20.06 -5.08 -10.62
C LEU A 120 -19.87 -4.20 -11.87
N GLU A 121 -20.34 -2.95 -11.83
CA GLU A 121 -20.16 -1.97 -12.90
C GLU A 121 -18.94 -1.06 -12.66
N GLN A 122 -18.36 -1.07 -11.45
CA GLN A 122 -17.16 -0.33 -11.07
C GLN A 122 -15.89 -0.99 -11.62
N TRP A 123 -15.74 -0.91 -12.95
CA TRP A 123 -14.62 -1.50 -13.71
C TRP A 123 -13.23 -1.13 -13.19
N HIS A 124 -13.08 0.01 -12.52
CA HIS A 124 -11.80 0.45 -11.94
C HIS A 124 -11.34 -0.41 -10.75
N LEU A 125 -12.27 -1.08 -10.06
CA LEU A 125 -12.01 -2.00 -8.95
C LEU A 125 -11.73 -3.42 -9.45
N GLU A 126 -12.54 -3.89 -10.41
CA GLU A 126 -12.46 -5.21 -11.06
C GLU A 126 -13.02 -5.12 -12.49
N ASN A 127 -12.13 -5.18 -13.50
CA ASN A 127 -12.52 -5.07 -14.90
C ASN A 127 -12.76 -6.46 -15.51
N THR A 128 -14.02 -6.81 -15.69
CA THR A 128 -14.47 -8.05 -16.35
C THR A 128 -14.81 -7.84 -17.84
N GLY A 129 -14.55 -6.64 -18.38
CA GLY A 129 -14.96 -6.22 -19.72
C GLY A 129 -16.24 -5.39 -19.76
N GLN A 130 -16.62 -4.76 -18.64
CA GLN A 130 -17.71 -3.78 -18.58
C GLN A 130 -17.45 -2.67 -19.61
N GLN A 131 -18.52 -2.08 -20.16
CA GLN A 131 -18.46 -1.02 -21.18
C GLN A 131 -17.68 -1.39 -22.48
N GLY A 132 -17.22 -2.64 -22.63
CA GLY A 132 -16.37 -3.08 -23.75
C GLY A 132 -14.86 -2.90 -23.51
N PHE A 133 -14.45 -2.59 -22.29
CA PHE A 133 -13.06 -2.45 -21.86
C PHE A 133 -12.26 -3.76 -21.91
N THR A 134 -10.94 -3.67 -21.74
CA THR A 134 -10.05 -4.83 -21.69
C THR A 134 -10.09 -5.46 -20.29
N PRO A 135 -10.50 -6.74 -20.14
CA PRO A 135 -10.56 -7.37 -18.81
C PRO A 135 -9.18 -7.42 -18.13
N GLY A 136 -9.14 -7.13 -16.82
CA GLY A 136 -7.91 -6.98 -16.01
C GLY A 136 -7.24 -5.60 -16.13
N VAL A 137 -7.85 -4.63 -16.81
CA VAL A 137 -7.45 -3.22 -16.79
C VAL A 137 -8.19 -2.49 -15.66
N ASP A 138 -7.69 -2.69 -14.45
CA ASP A 138 -8.20 -2.18 -13.17
C ASP A 138 -7.04 -1.98 -12.17
N ILE A 139 -7.31 -1.47 -10.97
CA ILE A 139 -6.27 -1.32 -9.94
C ILE A 139 -5.96 -2.62 -9.17
N GLY A 140 -6.65 -3.73 -9.44
CA GLY A 140 -6.57 -4.95 -8.63
C GLY A 140 -7.05 -4.76 -7.19
N ALA A 141 -8.17 -4.05 -6.99
CA ALA A 141 -8.68 -3.72 -5.65
C ALA A 141 -9.13 -4.96 -4.87
N SER A 142 -9.82 -5.88 -5.56
CA SER A 142 -10.27 -7.17 -5.04
C SER A 142 -9.15 -7.98 -4.37
N ASP A 143 -7.99 -7.99 -5.02
CA ASP A 143 -6.77 -8.69 -4.62
C ASP A 143 -6.00 -7.96 -3.48
N ALA A 144 -6.37 -6.70 -3.18
CA ALA A 144 -5.89 -5.92 -2.03
C ALA A 144 -6.79 -6.07 -0.79
N TRP A 145 -8.12 -6.19 -0.99
CA TRP A 145 -9.11 -6.37 0.09
C TRP A 145 -9.03 -7.70 0.84
N GLU A 146 -8.36 -8.71 0.26
CA GLU A 146 -7.93 -9.92 0.96
C GLU A 146 -6.85 -9.65 2.04
N ILE A 147 -6.26 -8.46 2.05
CA ILE A 147 -5.24 -8.00 3.02
C ILE A 147 -5.80 -6.91 3.93
N THR A 148 -6.32 -5.83 3.36
CA THR A 148 -6.88 -4.69 4.10
C THR A 148 -7.91 -3.93 3.25
N ARG A 149 -8.87 -3.27 3.91
CA ARG A 149 -9.93 -2.46 3.28
C ARG A 149 -9.86 -0.98 3.67
N GLY A 150 -8.79 -0.55 4.35
CA GLY A 150 -8.58 0.85 4.74
C GLY A 150 -9.10 1.22 6.14
N ALA A 151 -9.42 0.24 6.99
CA ALA A 151 -9.95 0.49 8.33
C ALA A 151 -9.12 1.48 9.15
N GLY A 152 -9.80 2.45 9.77
CA GLY A 152 -9.18 3.45 10.65
C GLY A 152 -8.38 4.54 9.95
N GLN A 153 -8.32 4.55 8.61
CA GLN A 153 -7.74 5.65 7.84
C GLN A 153 -8.80 6.74 7.58
N VAL A 154 -8.32 7.96 7.37
CA VAL A 154 -9.15 9.12 7.06
C VAL A 154 -8.60 9.77 5.79
N VAL A 155 -9.41 9.87 4.75
CA VAL A 155 -9.07 10.55 3.50
C VAL A 155 -9.78 11.90 3.49
N ALA A 156 -9.03 12.99 3.55
CA ALA A 156 -9.61 14.32 3.42
C ALA A 156 -9.94 14.60 1.95
N ILE A 157 -11.16 15.07 1.70
CA ILE A 157 -11.70 15.43 0.39
C ILE A 157 -11.79 16.95 0.37
N LEU A 158 -10.74 17.58 -0.17
CA LEU A 158 -10.57 19.03 -0.23
C LEU A 158 -11.17 19.52 -1.55
N ASP A 159 -12.48 19.83 -1.57
CA ASP A 159 -13.25 19.89 -2.82
C ASP A 159 -14.44 20.89 -2.75
N SER A 160 -15.53 20.66 -3.50
CA SER A 160 -16.74 21.50 -3.56
C SER A 160 -17.71 21.29 -2.37
N GLY A 161 -17.34 20.44 -1.43
CA GLY A 161 -18.20 19.89 -0.38
C GLY A 161 -18.54 18.42 -0.62
N VAL A 162 -18.96 17.72 0.43
CA VAL A 162 -19.31 16.30 0.40
C VAL A 162 -20.67 16.15 1.07
N ASP A 163 -21.61 15.44 0.45
CA ASP A 163 -22.91 15.14 1.07
C ASP A 163 -22.72 14.33 2.36
N ILE A 164 -22.87 15.00 3.50
CA ILE A 164 -22.56 14.43 4.82
C ILE A 164 -23.62 13.42 5.30
N ASP A 165 -24.82 13.48 4.72
CA ASP A 165 -25.97 12.61 5.03
C ASP A 165 -26.09 11.44 4.02
N HIS A 166 -25.19 11.33 3.04
CA HIS A 166 -25.22 10.27 2.02
C HIS A 166 -25.15 8.87 2.66
N PRO A 167 -26.09 7.96 2.35
CA PRO A 167 -26.20 6.66 3.03
C PRO A 167 -25.00 5.72 2.79
N ASP A 168 -24.15 6.05 1.82
CA ASP A 168 -23.03 5.25 1.33
C ASP A 168 -21.66 5.87 1.68
N LEU A 169 -21.63 6.92 2.50
CA LEU A 169 -20.40 7.59 2.93
C LEU A 169 -20.28 7.61 4.46
N ARG A 170 -19.03 7.54 4.95
CA ARG A 170 -18.69 7.86 6.34
C ARG A 170 -17.99 9.20 6.36
N VAL A 171 -18.76 10.29 6.34
CA VAL A 171 -18.19 11.65 6.33
C VAL A 171 -17.99 12.13 7.77
N ILE A 172 -16.77 12.58 8.05
CA ILE A 172 -16.46 13.44 9.17
C ILE A 172 -16.61 14.86 8.63
N ASP A 173 -17.57 15.59 9.19
CA ASP A 173 -17.88 16.96 8.77
C ASP A 173 -16.78 17.92 9.23
N GLY A 174 -16.19 18.65 8.29
CA GLY A 174 -15.18 19.68 8.50
C GLY A 174 -15.67 21.07 8.09
N THR A 175 -14.76 22.01 7.89
CA THR A 175 -15.11 23.42 7.62
C THR A 175 -15.51 23.67 6.15
N ASP A 176 -16.44 24.61 5.96
CA ASP A 176 -16.66 25.31 4.69
C ASP A 176 -15.98 26.68 4.70
N TYR A 177 -14.88 26.78 3.95
CA TYR A 177 -14.11 28.01 3.80
C TYR A 177 -14.74 28.97 2.78
N VAL A 178 -15.63 28.50 1.90
CA VAL A 178 -16.30 29.32 0.87
C VAL A 178 -17.35 30.24 1.47
N ASP A 179 -18.25 29.71 2.30
CA ASP A 179 -19.31 30.49 2.97
C ASP A 179 -18.97 30.81 4.45
N GLY A 180 -17.96 30.15 5.03
CA GLY A 180 -17.35 30.50 6.32
C GLY A 180 -18.09 29.94 7.53
N ASP A 181 -18.48 28.67 7.50
CA ASP A 181 -19.11 27.95 8.61
C ASP A 181 -18.57 26.52 8.81
N ASP A 182 -18.98 25.89 9.91
CA ASP A 182 -18.45 24.61 10.39
C ASP A 182 -19.16 23.39 9.74
N SER A 183 -19.47 23.44 8.43
CA SER A 183 -20.24 22.41 7.71
C SER A 183 -19.78 22.22 6.25
N SER A 184 -19.02 21.16 6.00
CA SER A 184 -18.47 20.76 4.69
C SER A 184 -19.48 20.20 3.68
N ASP A 185 -20.78 20.26 3.98
CA ASP A 185 -21.87 19.71 3.17
C ASP A 185 -21.92 20.28 1.74
N ALA A 186 -22.39 19.45 0.80
CA ALA A 186 -22.48 19.85 -0.61
C ALA A 186 -23.68 20.80 -0.84
N VAL A 187 -23.43 21.96 -1.44
CA VAL A 187 -24.45 23.00 -1.63
C VAL A 187 -24.97 23.01 -3.07
N GLY A 188 -26.28 22.84 -3.26
CA GLY A 188 -26.91 22.96 -4.57
C GLY A 188 -26.63 21.75 -5.46
N ASP A 189 -25.93 21.96 -6.58
CA ASP A 189 -25.50 20.95 -7.56
C ASP A 189 -23.98 20.67 -7.54
N ASP A 190 -23.27 21.13 -6.49
CA ASP A 190 -21.82 20.98 -6.26
C ASP A 190 -21.39 19.53 -5.91
N ALA A 191 -21.79 18.55 -6.72
CA ALA A 191 -21.63 17.11 -6.46
C ALA A 191 -20.21 16.52 -6.63
N HIS A 192 -19.23 17.36 -7.00
CA HIS A 192 -17.89 16.91 -7.38
C HIS A 192 -17.16 16.23 -6.20
N GLY A 193 -17.17 16.83 -5.02
CA GLY A 193 -16.56 16.27 -3.82
C GLY A 193 -17.23 14.97 -3.36
N THR A 194 -18.56 14.86 -3.43
CA THR A 194 -19.29 13.61 -3.13
C THR A 194 -18.88 12.47 -4.08
N ALA A 195 -18.75 12.76 -5.38
CA ALA A 195 -18.29 11.77 -6.36
C ALA A 195 -16.83 11.33 -6.12
N CYS A 196 -15.95 12.26 -5.71
CA CYS A 196 -14.59 11.95 -5.27
C CYS A 196 -14.57 11.10 -3.99
N ALA A 197 -15.38 11.44 -2.98
CA ALA A 197 -15.50 10.70 -1.73
C ALA A 197 -15.96 9.25 -1.97
N GLY A 198 -16.96 9.04 -2.84
CA GLY A 198 -17.44 7.72 -3.23
C GLY A 198 -16.34 6.83 -3.83
N LEU A 199 -15.51 7.37 -4.73
CA LEU A 199 -14.40 6.62 -5.32
C LEU A 199 -13.31 6.28 -4.31
N ALA A 200 -12.97 7.19 -3.40
CA ALA A 200 -11.92 6.96 -2.41
C ALA A 200 -12.37 5.98 -1.31
N VAL A 201 -13.52 6.25 -0.69
CA VAL A 201 -13.94 5.71 0.62
C VAL A 201 -15.44 5.40 0.73
N GLY A 202 -16.15 5.27 -0.40
CA GLY A 202 -17.52 4.74 -0.44
C GLY A 202 -17.65 3.45 0.37
N ILE A 203 -18.72 3.32 1.14
CA ILE A 203 -18.93 2.20 2.05
C ILE A 203 -19.17 0.93 1.24
N GLY A 204 -18.30 -0.05 1.43
CA GLY A 204 -18.50 -1.40 0.91
C GLY A 204 -19.14 -2.32 1.96
N ASP A 205 -19.78 -3.39 1.49
CA ASP A 205 -20.44 -4.42 2.30
C ASP A 205 -21.60 -3.85 3.18
N ASN A 206 -22.33 -2.86 2.67
CA ASN A 206 -23.55 -2.31 3.31
C ASN A 206 -24.84 -2.62 2.53
N SER A 207 -24.73 -3.25 1.36
CA SER A 207 -25.80 -3.55 0.41
C SER A 207 -26.48 -2.32 -0.23
N VAL A 208 -25.75 -1.21 -0.32
CA VAL A 208 -26.18 0.09 -0.85
C VAL A 208 -25.17 0.54 -1.92
N GLY A 209 -25.65 1.08 -3.04
CA GLY A 209 -24.81 1.75 -4.03
C GLY A 209 -23.52 1.05 -4.49
N THR A 210 -22.39 1.70 -4.14
CA THR A 210 -21.05 1.53 -4.71
C THR A 210 -19.97 1.46 -3.63
N SER A 211 -18.96 0.62 -3.83
CA SER A 211 -17.79 0.58 -2.94
C SER A 211 -16.74 1.60 -3.38
N GLY A 212 -16.07 2.25 -2.41
CA GLY A 212 -14.81 2.95 -2.65
C GLY A 212 -13.63 1.98 -2.73
N VAL A 213 -12.44 2.52 -3.03
CA VAL A 213 -11.18 1.75 -3.01
C VAL A 213 -10.79 1.35 -1.59
N ALA A 214 -10.90 2.25 -0.62
CA ALA A 214 -10.64 2.03 0.80
C ALA A 214 -11.95 2.02 1.61
N TYR A 215 -12.77 0.99 1.37
CA TYR A 215 -14.18 0.98 1.77
C TYR A 215 -14.48 0.81 3.27
N GLU A 216 -13.46 0.56 4.11
CA GLU A 216 -13.53 0.63 5.58
C GLU A 216 -12.94 1.94 6.16
N ALA A 217 -12.45 2.85 5.32
CA ALA A 217 -12.00 4.18 5.72
C ALA A 217 -13.18 5.16 5.91
N SER A 218 -12.85 6.40 6.26
CA SER A 218 -13.78 7.54 6.34
C SER A 218 -13.31 8.71 5.49
N ALA A 219 -14.25 9.51 5.00
CA ALA A 219 -13.97 10.83 4.42
C ALA A 219 -13.84 11.87 5.53
N TYR A 220 -12.98 12.87 5.34
CA TYR A 220 -13.06 14.15 6.05
C TYR A 220 -13.40 15.22 5.02
N GLY A 221 -14.61 15.79 5.09
CA GLY A 221 -15.06 16.78 4.11
C GLY A 221 -14.46 18.15 4.40
N ILE A 222 -13.95 18.84 3.38
CA ILE A 222 -13.63 20.27 3.46
C ILE A 222 -14.11 20.95 2.18
N ARG A 223 -14.95 21.97 2.32
CA ARG A 223 -15.47 22.74 1.19
C ARG A 223 -14.59 23.97 0.94
N MET A 224 -13.92 24.00 -0.22
CA MET A 224 -12.98 25.06 -0.60
C MET A 224 -12.90 25.38 -2.10
N ILE A 225 -13.58 24.63 -2.98
CA ILE A 225 -13.70 25.03 -4.39
C ILE A 225 -14.67 26.20 -4.46
N GLY A 226 -14.13 27.42 -4.52
CA GLY A 226 -14.89 28.66 -4.42
C GLY A 226 -13.99 29.88 -4.32
N SER A 227 -14.48 30.94 -3.69
CA SER A 227 -13.74 32.21 -3.54
C SER A 227 -13.01 32.30 -2.20
N ASN A 228 -11.82 31.70 -2.14
CA ASN A 228 -10.99 31.63 -0.93
C ASN A 228 -9.78 32.57 -0.98
N THR A 229 -9.26 32.95 0.19
CA THR A 229 -7.92 33.54 0.29
C THR A 229 -6.87 32.43 0.40
N LEU A 230 -5.59 32.78 0.16
CA LEU A 230 -4.49 31.84 0.35
C LEU A 230 -4.29 31.42 1.81
N GLY A 231 -4.80 32.20 2.78
CA GLY A 231 -4.80 31.83 4.20
C GLY A 231 -5.83 30.74 4.49
N ASP A 232 -7.04 30.90 3.97
CA ASP A 232 -8.13 29.92 4.08
C ASP A 232 -7.71 28.57 3.47
N LEU A 233 -7.00 28.59 2.33
CA LEU A 233 -6.41 27.37 1.77
C LEU A 233 -5.38 26.73 2.72
N TYR A 234 -4.45 27.49 3.30
CA TYR A 234 -3.49 26.93 4.26
C TYR A 234 -4.20 26.32 5.48
N ASP A 235 -5.14 27.04 6.08
CA ASP A 235 -5.88 26.60 7.26
C ASP A 235 -6.67 25.32 6.94
N ALA A 236 -7.25 25.18 5.74
CA ALA A 236 -7.92 23.96 5.29
C ALA A 236 -6.99 22.74 5.15
N PHE A 237 -5.78 22.91 4.59
CA PHE A 237 -4.79 21.83 4.54
C PHE A 237 -4.31 21.46 5.95
N ALA A 238 -4.09 22.44 6.83
CA ALA A 238 -3.71 22.21 8.21
C ALA A 238 -4.82 21.50 9.02
N GLU A 239 -6.08 21.88 8.83
CA GLU A 239 -7.25 21.25 9.46
C GLU A 239 -7.34 19.76 9.10
N ALA A 240 -7.21 19.41 7.82
CA ALA A 240 -7.19 18.00 7.40
C ALA A 240 -6.11 17.19 8.13
N VAL A 241 -4.91 17.77 8.25
CA VAL A 241 -3.75 17.15 8.93
C VAL A 241 -4.02 17.00 10.44
N ASP A 242 -4.52 18.05 11.10
CA ASP A 242 -4.84 18.09 12.54
C ASP A 242 -6.02 17.18 12.90
N ALA A 243 -6.97 16.99 11.99
CA ALA A 243 -8.06 16.02 12.09
C ALA A 243 -7.57 14.56 11.96
N GLY A 244 -6.30 14.34 11.60
CA GLY A 244 -5.70 13.02 11.44
C GLY A 244 -5.89 12.40 10.07
N ALA A 245 -6.16 13.20 9.02
CA ALA A 245 -6.19 12.69 7.65
C ALA A 245 -4.84 12.07 7.28
N THR A 246 -4.89 10.87 6.72
CA THR A 246 -3.73 10.12 6.26
C THR A 246 -3.38 10.44 4.81
N VAL A 247 -4.38 10.91 4.06
CA VAL A 247 -4.29 11.31 2.65
C VAL A 247 -5.15 12.57 2.45
N LEU A 248 -4.65 13.54 1.71
CA LEU A 248 -5.37 14.74 1.30
C LEU A 248 -5.59 14.64 -0.22
N SER A 249 -6.84 14.45 -0.65
CA SER A 249 -7.23 14.27 -2.05
C SER A 249 -7.75 15.59 -2.63
N ASN A 250 -7.10 16.08 -3.69
CA ASN A 250 -7.36 17.40 -4.28
C ASN A 250 -7.65 17.27 -5.78
N SER A 251 -8.92 17.26 -6.14
CA SER A 251 -9.37 17.08 -7.53
C SER A 251 -9.58 18.40 -8.28
N TRP A 252 -8.74 19.40 -8.00
CA TRP A 252 -8.86 20.78 -8.50
C TRP A 252 -7.50 21.40 -8.88
N GLY A 253 -7.54 22.57 -9.51
CA GLY A 253 -6.39 23.42 -9.81
C GLY A 253 -6.80 24.89 -9.91
N PHE A 254 -5.84 25.81 -9.88
CA PHE A 254 -6.13 27.26 -9.90
C PHE A 254 -6.64 27.78 -11.26
N GLU A 255 -6.17 27.20 -12.37
CA GLU A 255 -6.56 27.55 -13.73
C GLU A 255 -6.62 26.28 -14.60
N ASP A 256 -7.57 26.22 -15.54
CA ASP A 256 -7.72 25.10 -16.48
C ASP A 256 -6.60 25.02 -17.55
N ASP A 257 -5.75 26.05 -17.64
CA ASP A 257 -4.56 26.03 -18.49
C ASP A 257 -3.33 25.60 -17.69
N CYS A 258 -2.53 24.70 -18.26
CA CYS A 258 -1.40 24.04 -17.58
C CYS A 258 -0.23 25.00 -17.23
N ASN A 259 -0.37 26.31 -17.42
CA ASN A 259 0.62 27.33 -17.11
C ASN A 259 0.20 28.22 -15.93
N GLY A 260 -0.92 27.92 -15.26
CA GLY A 260 -1.40 28.68 -14.10
C GLY A 260 -0.32 28.84 -13.05
N VAL A 261 -0.02 30.10 -12.68
CA VAL A 261 1.05 30.43 -11.74
C VAL A 261 0.59 30.13 -10.32
N SER A 262 0.85 28.91 -9.88
CA SER A 262 0.49 28.35 -8.58
C SER A 262 1.63 28.39 -7.54
N ASP A 263 2.70 29.15 -7.82
CA ASP A 263 3.89 29.32 -6.97
C ASP A 263 3.61 30.24 -5.76
N TYR A 264 2.74 29.77 -4.88
CA TYR A 264 2.40 30.44 -3.63
C TYR A 264 3.14 29.77 -2.48
N GLY A 265 4.14 30.45 -1.90
CA GLY A 265 4.93 29.89 -0.80
C GLY A 265 4.09 29.34 0.36
N ILE A 266 2.96 29.96 0.67
CA ILE A 266 2.03 29.51 1.71
C ILE A 266 1.34 28.16 1.38
N ILE A 267 1.14 27.83 0.10
CA ILE A 267 0.65 26.51 -0.33
C ILE A 267 1.77 25.47 -0.23
N ALA A 268 3.03 25.86 -0.51
CA ALA A 268 4.18 25.01 -0.26
C ALA A 268 4.38 24.75 1.25
N ASP A 269 4.19 25.77 2.10
CA ASP A 269 4.21 25.64 3.57
C ASP A 269 3.11 24.67 4.06
N ALA A 270 1.92 24.67 3.43
CA ALA A 270 0.84 23.73 3.73
C ALA A 270 1.19 22.27 3.37
N PHE A 271 1.87 22.06 2.23
CA PHE A 271 2.35 20.73 1.84
C PHE A 271 3.51 20.26 2.72
N GLU A 272 4.40 21.17 3.15
CA GLU A 272 5.44 20.88 4.15
C GLU A 272 4.82 20.51 5.49
N TYR A 273 3.74 21.20 5.93
CA TYR A 273 3.01 20.85 7.15
C TYR A 273 2.41 19.43 7.08
N ALA A 274 1.79 19.08 5.95
CA ALA A 274 1.25 17.73 5.73
C ALA A 274 2.34 16.64 5.77
N GLU A 275 3.50 16.88 5.16
CA GLU A 275 4.64 15.95 5.15
C GLU A 275 5.32 15.83 6.54
N THR A 276 5.39 16.91 7.32
CA THR A 276 6.22 16.98 8.55
C THR A 276 5.47 16.79 9.86
N GLU A 277 4.21 17.23 9.97
CA GLU A 277 3.41 17.09 11.20
C GLU A 277 2.35 15.98 11.07
N GLY A 278 1.92 15.69 9.84
CA GLY A 278 0.96 14.63 9.54
C GLY A 278 1.36 13.26 10.08
N ARG A 279 0.36 12.51 10.56
CA ARG A 279 0.52 11.15 11.12
C ARG A 279 1.66 11.06 12.17
N ALA A 280 1.76 12.07 13.03
CA ALA A 280 2.78 12.20 14.08
C ALA A 280 4.24 12.17 13.56
N GLY A 281 4.49 12.87 12.44
CA GLY A 281 5.80 12.98 11.81
C GLY A 281 6.12 11.89 10.78
N LEU A 282 5.13 11.09 10.38
CA LEU A 282 5.26 10.15 9.26
C LEU A 282 4.78 10.75 7.93
N GLY A 283 4.12 11.91 7.97
CA GLY A 283 3.55 12.60 6.82
C GLY A 283 2.18 12.04 6.40
N ALA A 284 1.29 12.95 6.02
CA ALA A 284 0.07 12.67 5.29
C ALA A 284 0.33 12.86 3.78
N ALA A 285 -0.16 11.95 2.94
CA ALA A 285 0.10 12.02 1.50
C ALA A 285 -0.77 13.08 0.81
N VAL A 286 -0.17 14.02 0.09
CA VAL A 286 -0.88 15.05 -0.68
C VAL A 286 -1.04 14.57 -2.13
N VAL A 287 -2.27 14.40 -2.60
CA VAL A 287 -2.59 13.86 -3.94
C VAL A 287 -3.34 14.91 -4.75
N PHE A 288 -2.90 15.16 -5.98
CA PHE A 288 -3.50 16.14 -6.88
C PHE A 288 -3.79 15.58 -8.29
N ALA A 289 -4.90 16.05 -8.85
CA ALA A 289 -5.22 15.89 -10.25
C ALA A 289 -4.24 16.67 -11.14
N VAL A 290 -3.66 16.06 -12.18
CA VAL A 290 -2.73 16.79 -13.09
C VAL A 290 -3.43 17.78 -14.03
N GLY A 291 -4.76 17.67 -14.16
CA GLY A 291 -5.59 18.58 -14.95
C GLY A 291 -6.16 17.98 -16.24
N ASN A 292 -7.17 18.65 -16.78
CA ASN A 292 -8.00 18.15 -17.90
C ASN A 292 -7.79 18.92 -19.23
N GLY A 293 -6.75 19.76 -19.31
CA GLY A 293 -6.48 20.64 -20.46
C GLY A 293 -5.73 20.00 -21.64
N ASN A 294 -5.30 18.73 -21.53
CA ASN A 294 -4.44 18.04 -22.51
C ASN A 294 -3.20 18.87 -22.89
N CYS A 295 -2.50 19.40 -21.89
CA CYS A 295 -1.35 20.29 -22.06
C CYS A 295 -0.15 19.87 -21.19
N ASP A 296 1.00 20.45 -21.51
CA ASP A 296 2.27 20.27 -20.80
C ASP A 296 2.22 21.00 -19.44
N ILE A 297 2.37 20.27 -18.34
CA ILE A 297 2.30 20.79 -16.96
C ILE A 297 3.63 21.29 -16.41
N SER A 298 4.71 21.36 -17.21
CA SER A 298 6.04 21.79 -16.73
C SER A 298 6.08 23.17 -16.06
N GLY A 299 5.08 24.03 -16.31
CA GLY A 299 4.91 25.32 -15.64
C GLY A 299 4.11 25.30 -14.32
N ASN A 300 3.45 24.19 -13.97
CA ASN A 300 2.60 24.09 -12.78
C ASN A 300 3.44 23.91 -11.51
N ALA A 301 3.62 24.98 -10.74
CA ALA A 301 4.48 25.01 -9.56
C ALA A 301 3.94 24.22 -8.36
N MET A 302 2.61 24.07 -8.25
CA MET A 302 1.96 23.26 -7.21
C MET A 302 2.29 21.78 -7.38
N LEU A 303 2.17 21.26 -8.61
CA LEU A 303 2.55 19.87 -8.93
C LEU A 303 4.08 19.68 -8.93
N ALA A 304 4.87 20.74 -9.12
CA ALA A 304 6.33 20.69 -9.03
C ALA A 304 6.86 20.54 -7.59
N ASN A 305 6.00 20.56 -6.56
CA ASN A 305 6.42 20.32 -5.18
C ASN A 305 6.68 18.81 -4.97
N PRO A 306 7.88 18.39 -4.51
CA PRO A 306 8.27 16.98 -4.42
C PRO A 306 7.51 16.14 -3.38
N THR A 307 6.62 16.74 -2.58
CA THR A 307 5.74 16.02 -1.64
C THR A 307 4.38 15.65 -2.25
N VAL A 308 4.00 16.32 -3.35
CA VAL A 308 2.73 16.14 -4.06
C VAL A 308 2.80 14.93 -4.99
N ILE A 309 1.70 14.18 -5.07
CA ILE A 309 1.51 13.06 -6.00
C ILE A 309 0.60 13.53 -7.14
N GLY A 310 1.16 13.73 -8.32
CA GLY A 310 0.43 14.08 -9.53
C GLY A 310 -0.18 12.86 -10.21
N VAL A 311 -1.51 12.81 -10.31
CA VAL A 311 -2.27 11.68 -10.87
C VAL A 311 -2.85 11.98 -12.26
N ALA A 312 -2.39 11.22 -13.27
CA ALA A 312 -2.92 11.21 -14.63
C ALA A 312 -4.11 10.26 -14.83
N ALA A 313 -4.92 10.52 -15.85
CA ALA A 313 -6.12 9.74 -16.17
C ALA A 313 -5.91 8.72 -17.29
N VAL A 314 -6.35 7.49 -17.06
CA VAL A 314 -6.32 6.37 -18.04
C VAL A 314 -7.66 5.67 -18.15
N SER A 315 -7.99 5.26 -19.37
CA SER A 315 -9.21 4.53 -19.69
C SER A 315 -9.10 3.03 -19.38
N GLY A 316 -10.23 2.30 -19.40
CA GLY A 316 -10.27 0.83 -19.32
C GLY A 316 -9.61 0.07 -20.50
N PHE A 317 -8.85 0.77 -21.35
CA PHE A 317 -8.03 0.20 -22.42
C PHE A 317 -6.51 0.34 -22.17
N ASP A 318 -6.10 0.82 -20.99
CA ASP A 318 -4.69 1.05 -20.64
C ASP A 318 -4.00 2.13 -21.49
N VAL A 319 -4.77 3.12 -21.93
CA VAL A 319 -4.29 4.30 -22.66
C VAL A 319 -4.77 5.58 -22.01
N ARG A 320 -3.97 6.65 -22.13
CA ARG A 320 -4.24 7.97 -21.56
C ARG A 320 -5.58 8.49 -22.03
N GLU A 321 -6.37 8.99 -21.09
CA GLU A 321 -7.58 9.72 -21.41
C GLU A 321 -7.24 11.03 -22.13
N GLY A 322 -7.97 11.33 -23.20
CA GLY A 322 -7.59 12.37 -24.17
C GLY A 322 -7.49 13.78 -23.57
N TYR A 323 -8.19 14.03 -22.46
CA TYR A 323 -8.16 15.27 -21.69
C TYR A 323 -7.00 15.36 -20.68
N SER A 324 -6.42 14.24 -20.23
CA SER A 324 -5.40 14.27 -19.18
C SER A 324 -4.23 15.17 -19.59
N ALA A 325 -3.83 16.07 -18.70
CA ALA A 325 -2.56 16.78 -18.84
C ALA A 325 -1.38 15.79 -18.70
N PHE A 326 -0.20 16.25 -19.09
CA PHE A 326 1.02 15.44 -19.19
C PHE A 326 2.26 16.29 -18.92
N GLY A 327 3.38 15.69 -18.52
CA GLY A 327 4.64 16.39 -18.30
C GLY A 327 5.43 15.87 -17.10
N PRO A 328 6.42 16.63 -16.59
CA PRO A 328 7.38 16.15 -15.58
C PRO A 328 6.79 15.90 -14.19
N TRP A 329 5.56 16.33 -13.92
CA TRP A 329 4.90 16.23 -12.61
C TRP A 329 3.75 15.20 -12.60
N VAL A 330 3.87 14.16 -13.42
CA VAL A 330 3.02 12.98 -13.37
C VAL A 330 3.79 11.88 -12.65
N ASP A 331 3.32 11.46 -11.48
CA ASP A 331 3.95 10.37 -10.70
C ASP A 331 3.34 9.02 -11.07
N VAL A 332 2.02 8.97 -11.23
CA VAL A 332 1.26 7.76 -11.57
C VAL A 332 0.02 8.07 -12.39
N ALA A 333 -0.57 7.04 -13.00
CA ALA A 333 -1.87 7.09 -13.63
C ALA A 333 -2.90 6.22 -12.88
N ALA A 334 -4.18 6.59 -12.94
CA ALA A 334 -5.27 5.78 -12.40
C ALA A 334 -6.55 5.83 -13.27
N PRO A 335 -7.40 4.78 -13.20
CA PRO A 335 -8.67 4.71 -13.91
C PRO A 335 -9.52 5.97 -13.88
N SER A 336 -10.06 6.36 -15.04
CA SER A 336 -11.09 7.38 -15.22
C SER A 336 -11.83 7.18 -16.55
N GLY A 337 -12.89 7.96 -16.77
CA GLY A 337 -13.77 7.88 -17.93
C GLY A 337 -14.93 6.92 -17.72
N GLY A 338 -16.12 7.47 -17.42
CA GLY A 338 -17.32 6.66 -17.19
C GLY A 338 -17.26 5.92 -15.85
N MET A 339 -16.94 6.65 -14.78
CA MET A 339 -16.77 6.13 -13.43
C MET A 339 -18.10 6.07 -12.69
N TYR A 340 -18.28 4.97 -11.98
CA TYR A 340 -19.48 4.59 -11.25
C TYR A 340 -19.20 4.86 -9.76
N THR A 341 -19.91 5.83 -9.18
CA THR A 341 -19.64 6.37 -7.83
C THR A 341 -20.88 7.05 -7.23
N ALA A 342 -20.81 7.38 -5.94
CA ALA A 342 -21.76 8.20 -5.22
C ALA A 342 -21.96 9.59 -5.88
N ASP A 343 -23.09 10.20 -5.58
CA ASP A 343 -23.52 11.53 -6.02
C ASP A 343 -24.30 12.16 -4.86
N ILE A 344 -24.60 13.46 -4.90
CA ILE A 344 -25.44 14.07 -3.85
C ILE A 344 -26.85 13.44 -3.88
N VAL A 345 -27.47 13.23 -2.72
CA VAL A 345 -28.73 12.48 -2.62
C VAL A 345 -29.87 13.20 -3.34
N GLY A 346 -30.24 12.67 -4.51
CA GLY A 346 -31.40 13.10 -5.27
C GLY A 346 -31.07 14.02 -6.45
N PRO A 347 -32.11 14.64 -7.06
CA PRO A 347 -32.07 15.10 -8.46
C PRO A 347 -31.20 16.34 -8.72
N ALA A 348 -30.49 16.85 -7.71
CA ALA A 348 -29.59 18.00 -7.85
C ALA A 348 -28.21 17.60 -8.40
N GLY A 349 -27.80 16.35 -8.21
CA GLY A 349 -26.47 15.87 -8.58
C GLY A 349 -26.22 15.69 -10.08
N TYR A 350 -25.16 14.96 -10.40
CA TYR A 350 -24.89 14.55 -11.78
C TYR A 350 -26.00 13.64 -12.33
N ASN A 351 -26.49 12.71 -11.50
CA ASN A 351 -27.43 11.64 -11.77
C ASN A 351 -26.97 10.71 -12.90
N GLY A 352 -27.15 9.39 -12.76
CA GLY A 352 -26.80 8.48 -13.87
C GLY A 352 -27.34 7.07 -13.78
N TYR A 353 -27.79 6.63 -12.61
CA TYR A 353 -28.35 5.29 -12.44
C TYR A 353 -29.86 5.29 -12.69
N PRO A 354 -30.39 4.38 -13.54
CA PRO A 354 -31.83 4.31 -13.80
C PRO A 354 -32.66 3.94 -12.56
N GLY A 355 -33.19 4.95 -11.88
CA GLY A 355 -34.04 4.81 -10.70
C GLY A 355 -33.34 5.01 -9.36
N ASP A 356 -32.07 5.45 -9.37
CA ASP A 356 -31.39 5.99 -8.19
C ASP A 356 -30.66 7.27 -8.58
N ASP A 357 -31.14 8.39 -8.02
CA ASP A 357 -30.63 9.74 -8.29
C ASP A 357 -29.45 10.09 -7.35
N SER A 358 -29.03 9.16 -6.47
CA SER A 358 -27.95 9.35 -5.48
C SER A 358 -26.57 8.85 -5.97
N TYR A 359 -26.48 8.50 -7.26
CA TYR A 359 -25.29 7.92 -7.89
C TYR A 359 -25.14 8.36 -9.35
N THR A 360 -23.88 8.41 -9.81
CA THR A 360 -23.52 8.75 -11.19
C THR A 360 -22.73 7.66 -11.89
N THR A 361 -22.98 7.49 -13.18
CA THR A 361 -22.35 6.51 -14.08
C THR A 361 -21.31 7.10 -15.02
N TRP A 362 -21.07 8.42 -14.92
CA TRP A 362 -20.32 9.18 -15.93
C TRP A 362 -19.27 10.14 -15.37
N PHE A 363 -18.97 10.07 -14.06
CA PHE A 363 -17.88 10.86 -13.47
C PHE A 363 -16.55 10.56 -14.17
N ASN A 364 -15.71 11.58 -14.36
CA ASN A 364 -14.52 11.50 -15.21
C ASN A 364 -13.48 12.58 -14.84
N GLY A 365 -12.49 12.78 -15.71
CA GLY A 365 -11.40 13.72 -15.45
C GLY A 365 -10.28 13.08 -14.64
N THR A 366 -9.15 13.78 -14.52
CA THR A 366 -8.13 13.47 -13.51
C THR A 366 -8.70 13.57 -12.09
N SER A 367 -9.81 14.29 -11.92
CA SER A 367 -10.66 14.33 -10.72
C SER A 367 -11.21 12.98 -10.27
N ALA A 368 -11.40 12.01 -11.18
CA ALA A 368 -11.81 10.65 -10.81
C ALA A 368 -10.60 9.72 -10.55
N SER A 369 -9.46 9.97 -11.20
CA SER A 369 -8.21 9.23 -10.95
C SER A 369 -7.61 9.52 -9.58
N THR A 370 -7.64 10.79 -9.16
CA THR A 370 -7.09 11.29 -7.89
C THR A 370 -7.63 10.57 -6.65
N PRO A 371 -8.96 10.47 -6.43
CA PRO A 371 -9.52 9.75 -5.29
C PRO A 371 -9.27 8.24 -5.34
N VAL A 372 -9.15 7.64 -6.54
CA VAL A 372 -8.74 6.23 -6.68
C VAL A 372 -7.33 6.02 -6.13
N VAL A 373 -6.38 6.91 -6.44
CA VAL A 373 -5.03 6.89 -5.84
C VAL A 373 -5.06 7.18 -4.34
N ALA A 374 -5.88 8.13 -3.90
CA ALA A 374 -6.03 8.44 -2.48
C ALA A 374 -6.53 7.23 -1.67
N GLY A 375 -7.49 6.47 -2.21
CA GLY A 375 -7.93 5.20 -1.65
C GLY A 375 -6.83 4.13 -1.64
N VAL A 376 -6.01 4.00 -2.69
CA VAL A 376 -4.85 3.09 -2.68
C VAL A 376 -3.86 3.45 -1.57
N LEU A 377 -3.56 4.74 -1.38
CA LEU A 377 -2.68 5.20 -0.30
C LEU A 377 -3.29 4.93 1.09
N ALA A 378 -4.61 5.08 1.26
CA ALA A 378 -5.28 4.66 2.48
C ALA A 378 -5.16 3.13 2.73
N LEU A 379 -5.30 2.29 1.69
CA LEU A 379 -5.01 0.85 1.83
C LEU A 379 -3.55 0.60 2.26
N MET A 380 -2.59 1.33 1.70
CA MET A 380 -1.16 1.22 2.04
C MET A 380 -0.88 1.61 3.50
N PHE A 381 -1.43 2.73 3.98
CA PHE A 381 -1.27 3.15 5.39
C PHE A 381 -2.02 2.25 6.37
N ALA A 382 -3.14 1.65 5.96
CA ALA A 382 -3.82 0.62 6.75
C ALA A 382 -3.03 -0.70 6.85
N ALA A 383 -2.19 -1.01 5.86
CA ALA A 383 -1.28 -2.17 5.87
C ALA A 383 0.09 -1.88 6.51
N ASN A 384 0.39 -0.61 6.79
CA ASN A 384 1.60 -0.20 7.48
C ASN A 384 1.43 1.17 8.15
N ASP A 385 1.10 1.13 9.45
CA ASP A 385 0.96 2.31 10.32
C ASP A 385 2.24 3.16 10.43
N ARG A 386 3.42 2.60 10.13
CA ARG A 386 4.74 3.26 10.15
C ARG A 386 5.24 3.73 8.79
N LEU A 387 4.53 3.44 7.70
CA LEU A 387 4.92 3.86 6.37
C LEU A 387 4.93 5.40 6.31
N THR A 388 6.04 6.00 5.91
CA THR A 388 6.12 7.44 5.68
C THR A 388 5.40 7.83 4.39
N ALA A 389 4.93 9.08 4.26
CA ALA A 389 4.36 9.59 3.01
C ALA A 389 5.34 9.42 1.84
N ALA A 390 6.63 9.74 2.03
CA ALA A 390 7.69 9.48 1.06
C ALA A 390 7.78 8.01 0.65
N GLY A 391 7.88 7.07 1.60
CA GLY A 391 7.93 5.63 1.30
C GLY A 391 6.66 5.12 0.63
N ALA A 392 5.50 5.75 0.87
CA ALA A 392 4.27 5.45 0.15
C ALA A 392 4.33 5.95 -1.31
N ARG A 393 4.88 7.14 -1.58
CA ARG A 393 5.13 7.63 -2.96
C ARG A 393 6.03 6.69 -3.73
N ASP A 394 7.17 6.32 -3.15
CA ASP A 394 8.15 5.43 -3.76
C ASP A 394 7.54 4.05 -4.06
N ALA A 395 6.87 3.44 -3.08
CA ALA A 395 6.23 2.12 -3.26
C ALA A 395 5.06 2.15 -4.27
N LEU A 396 4.32 3.26 -4.36
CA LEU A 396 3.26 3.43 -5.36
C LEU A 396 3.84 3.48 -6.78
N CYS A 397 4.97 4.16 -6.96
CA CYS A 397 5.72 4.20 -8.23
C CYS A 397 6.33 2.83 -8.58
N ASP A 398 7.07 2.21 -7.65
CA ASP A 398 7.78 0.93 -7.86
C ASP A 398 6.85 -0.25 -8.20
N THR A 399 5.58 -0.17 -7.76
CA THR A 399 4.57 -1.20 -7.98
C THR A 399 3.60 -0.89 -9.11
N ALA A 400 3.70 0.28 -9.73
CA ALA A 400 2.86 0.68 -10.86
C ALA A 400 3.10 -0.23 -12.08
N VAL A 401 2.02 -0.50 -12.82
CA VAL A 401 2.06 -1.27 -14.06
C VAL A 401 2.33 -0.32 -15.21
N ARG A 402 3.45 -0.49 -15.92
CA ARG A 402 3.72 0.25 -17.17
C ARG A 402 2.75 -0.20 -18.26
N ILE A 403 2.04 0.75 -18.85
CA ILE A 403 0.93 0.56 -19.78
C ILE A 403 1.23 1.27 -21.11
N ASP A 404 0.53 0.94 -22.20
CA ASP A 404 0.75 1.59 -23.51
C ASP A 404 2.25 1.66 -23.94
N LEU A 405 2.99 0.55 -23.76
CA LEU A 405 4.45 0.51 -23.90
C LEU A 405 4.99 0.97 -25.28
N ASP A 406 4.17 0.94 -26.33
CA ASP A 406 4.55 1.36 -27.68
C ASP A 406 4.42 2.88 -27.92
N ALA A 407 3.57 3.58 -27.15
CA ALA A 407 3.26 5.02 -27.33
C ALA A 407 3.46 5.87 -26.06
N GLY A 408 3.66 5.25 -24.90
CA GLY A 408 3.76 5.91 -23.60
C GLY A 408 5.06 6.64 -23.30
N ASP A 409 6.04 6.65 -24.20
CA ASP A 409 7.26 7.47 -24.09
C ASP A 409 8.03 7.28 -22.77
N TYR A 410 8.15 6.02 -22.33
CA TYR A 410 8.93 5.67 -21.13
C TYR A 410 10.43 5.83 -21.37
N ASP A 411 11.11 6.45 -20.40
CA ASP A 411 12.56 6.60 -20.38
C ASP A 411 13.32 5.33 -19.91
N GLU A 412 14.63 5.44 -19.73
CA GLU A 412 15.48 4.32 -19.28
C GLU A 412 15.23 3.91 -17.81
N ALA A 413 14.74 4.82 -16.96
CA ALA A 413 14.26 4.48 -15.61
C ALA A 413 12.88 3.81 -15.68
N GLY A 414 12.11 4.14 -16.71
CA GLY A 414 10.74 3.70 -16.93
C GLY A 414 9.70 4.61 -16.33
N TRP A 415 10.00 5.91 -16.27
CA TRP A 415 9.03 6.97 -16.06
C TRP A 415 8.53 7.51 -17.40
N SER A 416 7.28 7.96 -17.46
CA SER A 416 6.60 8.48 -18.64
C SER A 416 5.98 9.86 -18.35
N PRO A 417 6.07 10.83 -19.28
CA PRO A 417 5.37 12.10 -19.14
C PRO A 417 3.83 11.97 -19.23
N TYR A 418 3.32 10.83 -19.70
CA TYR A 418 1.88 10.57 -19.84
C TYR A 418 1.30 9.73 -18.70
N TYR A 419 2.13 8.90 -18.06
CA TYR A 419 1.70 7.86 -17.12
C TYR A 419 2.47 7.83 -15.80
N GLY A 420 3.49 8.67 -15.64
CA GLY A 420 4.46 8.57 -14.56
C GLY A 420 5.12 7.20 -14.56
N CYS A 421 5.15 6.54 -13.40
CA CYS A 421 5.65 5.17 -13.27
C CYS A 421 4.69 4.11 -13.87
N GLY A 422 3.43 4.47 -14.17
CA GLY A 422 2.42 3.60 -14.77
C GLY A 422 1.06 3.68 -14.09
N ARG A 423 0.15 2.75 -14.44
CA ARG A 423 -1.14 2.57 -13.75
C ARG A 423 -0.92 2.05 -12.34
N VAL A 424 -1.53 2.67 -11.33
CA VAL A 424 -1.49 2.16 -9.94
C VAL A 424 -2.02 0.74 -9.83
N ASN A 425 -1.41 -0.06 -8.96
CA ASN A 425 -1.82 -1.42 -8.65
C ASN A 425 -1.96 -1.55 -7.12
N ALA A 426 -3.19 -1.48 -6.63
CA ALA A 426 -3.54 -1.49 -5.22
C ALA A 426 -2.95 -2.72 -4.50
N SER A 427 -3.08 -3.89 -5.12
CA SER A 427 -2.62 -5.14 -4.52
C SER A 427 -1.09 -5.23 -4.44
N ALA A 428 -0.38 -4.79 -5.48
CA ALA A 428 1.08 -4.77 -5.47
C ALA A 428 1.61 -3.71 -4.48
N ALA A 429 1.02 -2.50 -4.47
CA ALA A 429 1.39 -1.41 -3.57
C ALA A 429 1.20 -1.80 -2.10
N VAL A 430 0.02 -2.32 -1.74
CA VAL A 430 -0.27 -2.85 -0.39
C VAL A 430 0.72 -3.95 -0.01
N ARG A 431 0.97 -4.93 -0.89
CA ARG A 431 1.90 -6.04 -0.61
C ARG A 431 3.35 -5.60 -0.44
N ALA A 432 3.79 -4.55 -1.14
CA ALA A 432 5.14 -4.02 -1.04
C ALA A 432 5.42 -3.33 0.30
N VAL A 433 4.42 -2.63 0.85
CA VAL A 433 4.60 -1.83 2.09
C VAL A 433 4.29 -2.57 3.38
N LEU A 434 3.76 -3.80 3.34
CA LEU A 434 3.28 -4.55 4.51
C LEU A 434 4.24 -4.45 5.71
N ASN A 435 3.74 -3.98 6.86
CA ASN A 435 4.52 -3.85 8.11
C ASN A 435 4.76 -5.20 8.79
N LEU A 436 5.44 -6.08 8.07
CA LEU A 436 6.18 -7.15 8.67
C LEU A 436 7.40 -6.50 9.36
N GLY A 437 7.26 -5.77 10.49
CA GLY A 437 8.29 -5.06 11.31
C GLY A 437 9.81 -5.42 11.20
N PRO A 438 10.54 -5.85 12.27
CA PRO A 438 11.96 -6.25 12.15
C PRO A 438 12.20 -7.77 12.22
N PRO A 439 13.32 -8.31 11.70
CA PRO A 439 13.54 -9.76 11.61
C PRO A 439 13.41 -10.49 12.96
N VAL A 440 13.02 -11.78 12.90
CA VAL A 440 13.23 -12.70 14.03
C VAL A 440 14.69 -12.54 14.45
N LEU A 441 14.93 -12.13 15.70
CA LEU A 441 16.29 -12.02 16.23
C LEU A 441 17.03 -13.34 15.95
N PRO A 442 18.26 -13.30 15.40
CA PRO A 442 19.00 -14.52 15.13
C PRO A 442 19.10 -15.31 16.43
N VAL A 443 18.61 -16.56 16.39
CA VAL A 443 18.63 -17.39 17.59
C VAL A 443 20.08 -17.61 17.99
N LEU A 444 20.37 -17.31 19.26
CA LEU A 444 21.71 -17.32 19.82
C LEU A 444 22.22 -18.76 19.98
N ASP A 445 22.87 -19.27 18.95
CA ASP A 445 23.65 -20.50 19.04
C ASP A 445 24.91 -20.30 19.90
N ALA A 446 25.24 -21.31 20.71
CA ALA A 446 26.42 -21.28 21.55
C ALA A 446 27.71 -21.42 20.72
N VAL A 447 28.47 -20.33 20.59
CA VAL A 447 29.72 -20.32 19.81
C VAL A 447 30.88 -20.90 20.63
N GLY A 448 31.11 -22.21 20.51
CA GLY A 448 32.33 -22.89 20.97
C GLY A 448 32.18 -23.81 22.19
N THR A 449 33.30 -24.34 22.69
CA THR A 449 33.32 -25.19 23.89
C THR A 449 33.24 -24.34 25.16
N ILE A 450 32.16 -24.52 25.89
CA ILE A 450 31.80 -23.81 27.12
C ILE A 450 32.70 -24.28 28.31
N PRO A 451 33.41 -23.37 29.02
CA PRO A 451 33.93 -23.65 30.37
C PRO A 451 32.75 -23.93 31.33
N PRO A 452 32.90 -24.79 32.36
CA PRO A 452 31.79 -25.25 33.19
C PRO A 452 31.05 -24.14 33.98
N ASP A 453 31.57 -22.92 33.96
CA ASP A 453 31.26 -21.77 34.80
C ASP A 453 31.11 -20.44 34.03
N ALA A 454 31.00 -20.46 32.70
CA ALA A 454 30.80 -19.24 31.88
C ALA A 454 29.94 -19.49 30.63
N ALA A 455 29.25 -18.46 30.14
CA ALA A 455 28.57 -18.48 28.84
C ALA A 455 29.01 -17.26 28.01
N ILE A 456 29.38 -17.48 26.75
CA ILE A 456 29.67 -16.42 25.79
C ILE A 456 28.44 -16.24 24.91
N ILE A 457 27.88 -15.03 24.92
CA ILE A 457 26.76 -14.63 24.07
C ILE A 457 27.29 -13.58 23.10
N GLY A 458 27.27 -13.89 21.81
CA GLY A 458 27.60 -12.95 20.73
C GLY A 458 26.37 -12.72 19.88
N TRP A 459 26.11 -11.47 19.52
CA TRP A 459 24.98 -11.07 18.69
C TRP A 459 25.46 -10.16 17.55
N SER A 460 24.67 -10.10 16.49
CA SER A 460 24.73 -9.04 15.48
C SER A 460 23.43 -8.26 15.54
N ALA A 461 23.52 -6.94 15.54
CA ALA A 461 22.34 -6.10 15.31
C ALA A 461 21.98 -6.13 13.81
N PRO A 462 20.69 -6.01 13.44
CA PRO A 462 20.30 -5.68 12.07
C PRO A 462 20.90 -4.32 11.69
N SER A 463 21.32 -4.16 10.45
CA SER A 463 21.53 -2.83 9.85
C SER A 463 20.18 -2.24 9.46
N ASP A 464 19.98 -0.96 9.71
CA ASP A 464 18.83 -0.23 9.18
C ASP A 464 18.92 -0.15 7.64
N PRO A 465 17.84 -0.44 6.88
CA PRO A 465 17.83 -0.27 5.43
C PRO A 465 18.02 1.19 4.99
N ASP A 466 17.62 2.14 5.83
CA ASP A 466 17.46 3.56 5.48
C ASP A 466 18.71 4.38 5.87
N GLY A 467 19.65 3.76 6.59
CA GLY A 467 21.02 4.28 6.81
C GLY A 467 21.20 5.22 8.00
N ASP A 468 20.26 5.24 8.95
CA ASP A 468 20.35 6.04 10.17
C ASP A 468 21.20 5.39 11.30
N TYR A 469 21.27 6.04 12.46
CA TYR A 469 22.03 5.54 13.62
C TYR A 469 21.13 4.83 14.64
N VAL A 470 20.91 3.53 14.46
CA VAL A 470 20.13 2.73 15.42
C VAL A 470 20.91 2.47 16.72
N LEU A 471 20.34 2.89 17.86
CA LEU A 471 20.94 2.69 19.19
C LEU A 471 20.43 1.39 19.84
N HIS A 472 21.17 0.29 19.67
CA HIS A 472 20.79 -1.01 20.25
C HIS A 472 21.11 -1.09 21.75
N THR A 473 20.07 -1.22 22.57
CA THR A 473 20.21 -1.43 24.02
C THR A 473 20.08 -2.91 24.39
N VAL A 474 21.20 -3.56 24.75
CA VAL A 474 21.18 -4.95 25.24
C VAL A 474 20.98 -5.00 26.75
N ARG A 475 20.05 -5.86 27.21
CA ARG A 475 19.80 -6.11 28.63
C ARG A 475 19.71 -7.61 28.90
N TRP A 476 20.28 -8.06 30.01
CA TRP A 476 20.17 -9.45 30.47
C TRP A 476 19.78 -9.53 31.95
N ARG A 477 19.28 -10.69 32.37
CA ARG A 477 19.05 -11.06 33.78
C ARG A 477 19.12 -12.58 33.93
N ILE A 478 19.39 -13.05 35.14
CA ILE A 478 19.22 -14.46 35.52
C ILE A 478 17.93 -14.60 36.33
N GLY A 479 17.07 -15.55 35.94
CA GLY A 479 15.78 -15.79 36.59
C GLY A 479 14.88 -14.55 36.64
N THR A 480 14.41 -14.21 37.85
CA THR A 480 13.57 -13.02 38.12
C THR A 480 14.37 -11.78 38.54
N GLY A 481 15.71 -11.82 38.43
CA GLY A 481 16.59 -10.72 38.84
C GLY A 481 16.38 -9.41 38.09
N ALA A 482 17.04 -8.36 38.58
CA ALA A 482 17.06 -7.05 37.92
C ALA A 482 17.75 -7.14 36.54
N TRP A 483 17.33 -6.28 35.62
CA TRP A 483 17.94 -6.18 34.29
C TRP A 483 19.24 -5.39 34.34
N THR A 484 20.33 -6.01 33.87
CA THR A 484 21.65 -5.39 33.71
C THR A 484 21.80 -4.88 32.28
N LEU A 485 22.21 -3.62 32.13
CA LEU A 485 22.52 -2.99 30.84
C LEU A 485 23.89 -3.46 30.33
N VAL A 486 24.03 -3.65 29.01
CA VAL A 486 25.30 -3.96 28.34
C VAL A 486 25.48 -2.99 27.18
N ASP A 487 26.66 -2.39 27.12
CA ASP A 487 26.98 -1.20 26.30
C ASP A 487 28.12 -1.49 25.28
N THR A 488 28.37 -2.78 25.00
CA THR A 488 29.45 -3.27 24.13
C THR A 488 28.98 -4.46 23.31
N ASP A 489 29.49 -4.60 22.08
CA ASP A 489 29.21 -5.65 21.08
C ASP A 489 29.53 -7.09 21.54
N ARG A 490 30.23 -7.24 22.66
CA ARG A 490 30.42 -8.50 23.39
C ARG A 490 30.35 -8.26 24.89
N ALA A 491 29.82 -9.23 25.63
CA ALA A 491 29.80 -9.23 27.09
C ALA A 491 30.40 -10.52 27.67
N TRP A 492 31.04 -10.40 28.84
CA TRP A 492 31.50 -11.52 29.64
C TRP A 492 30.55 -11.75 30.81
N LEU A 493 30.08 -12.99 30.96
CA LEU A 493 29.19 -13.40 32.04
C LEU A 493 29.98 -14.21 33.07
N ASP A 494 30.18 -13.65 34.26
CA ASP A 494 30.72 -14.36 35.43
C ASP A 494 29.54 -14.99 36.20
N LEU A 495 29.48 -16.32 36.23
CA LEU A 495 28.43 -17.08 36.90
C LEU A 495 28.78 -17.47 38.35
N THR A 496 29.86 -16.93 38.92
CA THR A 496 30.30 -17.26 40.30
C THR A 496 29.49 -16.57 41.41
N GLY A 497 28.48 -15.77 41.06
CA GLY A 497 27.54 -15.20 42.02
C GLY A 497 26.62 -16.27 42.64
N GLU A 498 26.77 -16.49 43.95
CA GLU A 498 25.92 -17.43 44.72
C GLU A 498 24.42 -17.07 44.66
N VAL A 499 23.58 -18.11 44.75
CA VAL A 499 22.09 -18.05 44.78
C VAL A 499 21.57 -17.70 46.18
#